data_AF-A0A542DF81-F1
#
_entry.id   AF-A0A542DF81-F1
#
_cell.length_a   1.000
_cell.length_b   1.000
_cell.length_c   1.000
_cell.angle_alpha   90.00
_cell.angle_beta   90.00
_cell.angle_gamma   90.00
#
_symmetry.space_group_name_H-M   'P 1'
#
loop_
_entity.id
_entity.type
_entity.pdbx_description
1 polymer ?
#
loop_
_entity_poly.entity_id
_entity_poly.type
_entity_poly.pdbx_seq_one_letter_code
_entity_poly.pdbx_strand_id
1 'polypeptide(L)'
;MSQLTDRLLGEPDSRAATNALLAEVRAGRWGPRAWVRFLADATRRSVHQARRHPRALAEVTALHVLFAVLADRRGRAWVAVSWGMAASHLGLLEQRSSIGLASTITLARANLPALAGGRWVSGLALGSDLADGWLARGLGAESRFGAAADSLADAAFWTWFTLRHEPSHRVRAMALLAWLAPVVAVTAASARQGSMVDAPRPVVLRPAAALQAVLTARGIFSSTSTPRYD
;
A
#
# COMPACT_ATOMS: atom_id res chain seq x y z
N MET A 1 -1.03 -6.48 -32.65
CA MET A 1 -0.81 -6.91 -31.25
C MET A 1 0.66 -7.19 -30.91
N SER A 2 1.56 -7.55 -31.85
CA SER A 2 2.96 -7.94 -31.54
C SER A 2 3.91 -6.81 -31.11
N GLN A 3 3.84 -5.61 -31.71
CA GLN A 3 4.85 -4.55 -31.44
C GLN A 3 4.69 -3.82 -30.10
N LEU A 4 3.49 -3.83 -29.52
CA LEU A 4 3.23 -3.18 -28.23
C LEU A 4 3.71 -4.05 -27.06
N THR A 5 3.58 -5.38 -27.20
CA THR A 5 4.08 -6.34 -26.21
C THR A 5 5.61 -6.30 -26.13
N ASP A 6 6.32 -6.19 -27.25
CA ASP A 6 7.78 -6.04 -27.25
C ASP A 6 8.24 -4.71 -26.62
N ARG A 7 7.55 -3.60 -26.88
CA ARG A 7 7.86 -2.30 -26.23
C ARG A 7 7.59 -2.27 -24.74
N LEU A 8 6.59 -3.00 -24.26
CA LEU A 8 6.30 -3.09 -22.82
C LEU A 8 7.28 -4.02 -22.08
N LEU A 9 7.92 -4.97 -22.78
CA LEU A 9 8.84 -5.95 -22.21
C LEU A 9 10.32 -5.54 -22.31
N GLY A 10 10.69 -4.66 -23.24
CA GLY A 10 11.99 -3.99 -23.34
C GLY A 10 12.07 -2.78 -22.41
N GLU A 11 12.53 -3.03 -21.18
CA GLU A 11 12.26 -2.30 -19.92
C GLU A 11 12.21 -0.77 -19.99
N PRO A 12 11.02 -0.18 -20.19
CA PRO A 12 10.77 1.21 -19.83
C PRO A 12 10.66 1.28 -18.30
N ASP A 13 11.17 2.37 -17.73
CA ASP A 13 10.88 2.83 -16.36
C ASP A 13 9.40 2.59 -16.01
N SER A 14 9.09 2.18 -14.77
CA SER A 14 7.73 1.82 -14.33
C SER A 14 6.71 2.93 -14.68
N ARG A 15 7.15 4.18 -14.60
CA ARG A 15 6.37 5.35 -15.01
C ARG A 15 6.04 5.36 -16.51
N ALA A 16 7.03 5.12 -17.37
CA ALA A 16 6.83 5.12 -18.81
C ALA A 16 5.84 4.03 -19.26
N ALA A 17 5.93 2.85 -18.66
CA ALA A 17 4.97 1.78 -18.92
C ALA A 17 3.55 2.12 -18.45
N THR A 18 3.42 2.73 -17.27
CA THR A 18 2.11 3.18 -16.77
C THR A 18 1.53 4.29 -17.66
N ASN A 19 2.36 5.21 -18.15
CA ASN A 19 1.94 6.22 -19.12
C ASN A 19 1.41 5.59 -20.42
N ALA A 20 2.09 4.58 -20.95
CA ALA A 20 1.62 3.87 -22.15
C ALA A 20 0.24 3.23 -21.93
N LEU A 21 0.05 2.54 -20.80
CA LEU A 21 -1.23 1.93 -20.44
C LEU A 21 -2.35 2.99 -20.28
N LEU A 22 -2.07 4.12 -19.63
CA LEU A 22 -3.04 5.21 -19.47
C LEU A 22 -3.39 5.89 -20.80
N ALA A 23 -2.41 6.06 -21.69
CA ALA A 23 -2.61 6.60 -23.02
C ALA A 23 -3.56 5.71 -23.85
N GLU A 24 -3.47 4.39 -23.69
CA GLU A 24 -4.39 3.44 -24.34
C GLU A 24 -5.82 3.52 -23.79
N VAL A 25 -5.99 3.67 -22.48
CA VAL A 25 -7.31 3.89 -21.88
C VAL A 25 -7.94 5.16 -22.44
N ARG A 26 -7.15 6.25 -22.54
CA ARG A 26 -7.57 7.52 -23.11
C ARG A 26 -7.91 7.39 -24.60
N ALA A 27 -7.08 6.71 -25.39
CA ALA A 27 -7.33 6.45 -26.81
C ALA A 27 -8.60 5.62 -27.03
N GLY A 28 -8.88 4.68 -26.12
CA GLY A 28 -10.13 3.91 -26.06
C GLY A 28 -11.33 4.67 -25.49
N ARG A 29 -11.21 6.00 -25.31
CA ARG A 29 -12.26 6.89 -24.76
C ARG A 29 -12.87 6.38 -23.46
N TRP A 30 -12.04 5.79 -22.60
CA TRP A 30 -12.47 5.26 -21.30
C TRP A 30 -13.57 4.18 -21.37
N GLY A 31 -13.77 3.55 -22.53
CA GLY A 31 -14.74 2.48 -22.69
C GLY A 31 -14.40 1.24 -21.86
N PRO A 32 -15.38 0.38 -21.50
CA PRO A 32 -15.16 -0.78 -20.64
C PRO A 32 -14.11 -1.75 -21.20
N ARG A 33 -14.07 -1.93 -22.53
CA ARG A 33 -13.05 -2.75 -23.20
C ARG A 33 -11.63 -2.17 -23.05
N ALA A 34 -11.47 -0.86 -22.96
CA ALA A 34 -10.17 -0.24 -22.75
C ALA A 34 -9.68 -0.49 -21.31
N TRP A 35 -10.58 -0.39 -20.34
CA TRP A 35 -10.31 -0.74 -18.94
C TRP A 35 -9.95 -2.22 -18.75
N VAL A 36 -10.69 -3.14 -19.37
CA VAL A 36 -10.38 -4.58 -19.29
C VAL A 36 -8.98 -4.88 -19.86
N ARG A 37 -8.61 -4.27 -20.98
CA ARG A 37 -7.26 -4.39 -21.55
C ARG A 37 -6.20 -3.82 -20.63
N PHE A 38 -6.41 -2.60 -20.12
CA PHE A 38 -5.53 -1.98 -19.14
C PHE A 38 -5.27 -2.89 -17.94
N LEU A 39 -6.33 -3.46 -17.35
CA LEU A 39 -6.20 -4.37 -16.21
C LEU A 39 -5.44 -5.65 -16.58
N ALA A 40 -5.73 -6.23 -17.74
CA ALA A 40 -5.05 -7.44 -18.21
C ALA A 40 -3.55 -7.19 -18.45
N ASP A 41 -3.19 -6.08 -19.11
CA ASP A 41 -1.81 -5.74 -19.44
C ASP A 41 -1.02 -5.29 -18.21
N ALA A 42 -1.64 -4.53 -17.30
CA ALA A 42 -1.07 -4.21 -16.00
C ALA A 42 -0.79 -5.47 -15.18
N THR A 43 -1.76 -6.39 -15.11
CA THR A 43 -1.61 -7.67 -14.38
C THR A 43 -0.50 -8.53 -14.97
N ARG A 44 -0.47 -8.70 -16.30
CA ARG A 44 0.59 -9.44 -16.98
C ARG A 44 1.97 -8.84 -16.70
N ARG A 45 2.08 -7.51 -16.74
CA ARG A 45 3.32 -6.81 -16.42
C ARG A 45 3.71 -7.04 -14.96
N SER A 46 2.80 -6.90 -14.00
CA SER A 46 3.07 -7.16 -12.58
C SER A 46 3.55 -8.60 -12.35
N VAL A 47 2.93 -9.59 -12.99
CA VAL A 47 3.37 -11.00 -12.92
C VAL A 47 4.77 -11.18 -13.50
N HIS A 48 5.03 -10.58 -14.66
CA HIS A 48 6.34 -10.64 -15.30
C HIS A 48 7.44 -10.00 -14.44
N GLN A 49 7.16 -8.82 -13.88
CA GLN A 49 8.07 -8.11 -12.97
C GLN A 49 8.31 -8.91 -11.69
N ALA A 50 7.27 -9.46 -11.06
CA ALA A 50 7.43 -10.32 -9.89
C ALA A 50 8.36 -11.53 -10.17
N ARG A 51 8.25 -12.14 -11.36
CA ARG A 51 9.13 -13.24 -11.78
C ARG A 51 10.58 -12.82 -12.02
N ARG A 52 10.83 -11.56 -12.40
CA ARG A 52 12.18 -11.00 -12.54
C ARG A 52 12.88 -10.74 -11.20
N HIS A 53 12.11 -10.67 -10.11
CA HIS A 53 12.64 -10.52 -8.75
C HIS A 53 12.37 -11.78 -7.90
N PRO A 54 12.92 -12.96 -8.25
CA PRO A 54 12.59 -14.22 -7.60
C PRO A 54 12.92 -14.20 -6.10
N ARG A 55 14.04 -13.58 -5.72
CA ARG A 55 14.45 -13.44 -4.32
C ARG A 55 13.47 -12.55 -3.54
N ALA A 56 13.14 -11.35 -4.04
CA ALA A 56 12.17 -10.49 -3.37
C ALA A 56 10.77 -11.11 -3.28
N LEU A 57 10.33 -11.83 -4.33
CA LEU A 57 9.07 -12.57 -4.31
C LEU A 57 9.09 -13.67 -3.24
N ALA A 58 10.20 -14.40 -3.08
CA ALA A 58 10.38 -15.38 -2.01
C ALA A 58 10.35 -14.73 -0.63
N GLU A 59 11.03 -13.61 -0.42
CA GLU A 59 11.04 -12.85 0.83
C GLU A 59 9.63 -12.37 1.22
N VAL A 60 8.90 -11.76 0.27
CA VAL A 60 7.50 -11.34 0.47
C VAL A 60 6.61 -12.55 0.79
N THR A 61 6.78 -13.66 0.07
CA THR A 61 5.96 -14.85 0.25
C THR A 61 6.22 -15.51 1.59
N ALA A 62 7.48 -15.67 2.00
CA ALA A 62 7.86 -16.23 3.29
C ALA A 62 7.29 -15.41 4.45
N LEU A 63 7.38 -14.08 4.37
CA LEU A 63 6.79 -13.18 5.36
C LEU A 63 5.27 -13.38 5.46
N HIS A 64 4.55 -13.40 4.34
CA HIS A 64 3.09 -13.55 4.37
C HIS A 64 2.66 -14.97 4.78
N VAL A 65 3.41 -16.02 4.45
CA VAL A 65 3.13 -17.37 4.94
C VAL A 65 3.26 -17.42 6.46
N LEU A 66 4.28 -16.79 7.05
CA LEU A 66 4.42 -16.67 8.49
C LEU A 66 3.18 -16.02 9.13
N PHE A 67 2.73 -14.88 8.61
CA PHE A 67 1.51 -14.23 9.09
C PHE A 67 0.25 -15.08 8.87
N ALA A 68 0.12 -15.78 7.74
CA ALA A 68 -1.02 -16.64 7.45
C ALA A 68 -1.14 -17.83 8.42
N VAL A 69 0.00 -18.39 8.87
CA VAL A 69 0.05 -19.46 9.87
C VAL A 69 -0.44 -18.96 11.23
N LEU A 70 -0.05 -17.74 11.61
CA LEU A 70 -0.41 -17.13 12.89
C LEU A 70 -1.84 -16.53 12.90
N ALA A 71 -2.41 -16.24 11.72
CA ALA A 71 -3.70 -15.59 11.58
C ALA A 71 -4.90 -16.54 11.70
N ASP A 72 -6.03 -15.99 12.18
CA ASP A 72 -7.33 -16.67 12.11
C ASP A 72 -7.88 -16.73 10.67
N ARG A 73 -9.04 -17.36 10.46
CA ARG A 73 -9.64 -17.49 9.11
C ARG A 73 -9.89 -16.15 8.41
N ARG A 74 -10.28 -15.10 9.15
CA ARG A 74 -10.54 -13.76 8.57
C ARG A 74 -9.22 -13.05 8.31
N GLY A 75 -8.25 -13.17 9.20
CA GLY A 75 -6.90 -12.65 9.06
C GLY A 75 -6.17 -13.25 7.84
N ARG A 76 -6.38 -14.53 7.52
CA ARG A 76 -5.79 -15.14 6.30
C ARG A 76 -6.23 -14.45 5.00
N ALA A 77 -7.48 -14.01 4.90
CA ALA A 77 -7.94 -13.24 3.75
C ALA A 77 -7.23 -11.89 3.66
N TRP A 78 -7.03 -11.21 4.81
CA TRP A 78 -6.23 -9.99 4.89
C TRP A 78 -4.79 -10.20 4.42
N VAL A 79 -4.13 -11.24 4.94
CA VAL A 79 -2.75 -11.60 4.55
C VAL A 79 -2.66 -11.89 3.06
N ALA A 80 -3.63 -12.59 2.48
CA ALA A 80 -3.66 -12.87 1.04
C ALA A 80 -3.79 -11.59 0.19
N VAL A 81 -4.64 -10.63 0.62
CA VAL A 81 -4.76 -9.32 -0.06
C VAL A 81 -3.46 -8.52 0.08
N SER A 82 -2.88 -8.48 1.27
CA SER A 82 -1.59 -7.81 1.54
C SER A 82 -0.46 -8.39 0.68
N TRP A 83 -0.40 -9.73 0.59
CA TRP A 83 0.55 -10.44 -0.27
C TRP A 83 0.37 -10.07 -1.74
N GLY A 84 -0.88 -10.07 -2.24
CA GLY A 84 -1.20 -9.72 -3.62
C GLY A 84 -0.80 -8.29 -3.96
N MET A 85 -1.03 -7.33 -3.06
CA MET A 85 -0.58 -5.95 -3.22
C MET A 85 0.97 -5.85 -3.24
N ALA A 86 1.66 -6.50 -2.32
CA ALA A 86 3.12 -6.48 -2.29
C ALA A 86 3.74 -7.14 -3.54
N ALA A 87 3.27 -8.32 -3.92
CA ALA A 87 3.77 -9.07 -5.08
C ALA A 87 3.54 -8.31 -6.40
N SER A 88 2.37 -7.68 -6.56
CA SER A 88 2.06 -6.91 -7.78
C SER A 88 2.91 -5.64 -7.95
N HIS A 89 3.52 -5.14 -6.87
CA HIS A 89 4.35 -3.93 -6.86
C HIS A 89 5.86 -4.21 -6.91
N LEU A 90 6.30 -5.48 -6.99
CA LEU A 90 7.73 -5.83 -7.02
C LEU A 90 8.50 -5.18 -8.17
N GLY A 91 7.83 -4.80 -9.27
CA GLY A 91 8.46 -4.03 -10.36
C GLY A 91 8.97 -2.64 -9.95
N LEU A 92 8.60 -2.14 -8.75
CA LEU A 92 9.14 -0.90 -8.17
C LEU A 92 10.49 -1.11 -7.46
N LEU A 93 11.01 -2.34 -7.41
CA LEU A 93 12.35 -2.62 -6.89
C LEU A 93 13.46 -2.22 -7.89
N GLU A 94 13.12 -1.98 -9.15
CA GLU A 94 14.05 -1.61 -10.22
C GLU A 94 15.21 -2.60 -10.35
N GLN A 95 16.42 -2.25 -9.92
CA GLN A 95 17.59 -3.14 -9.98
C GLN A 95 17.79 -3.96 -8.70
N ARG A 96 16.98 -3.74 -7.65
CA ARG A 96 17.14 -4.42 -6.37
C ARG A 96 16.58 -5.84 -6.43
N SER A 97 17.34 -6.79 -5.87
CA SER A 97 16.95 -8.21 -5.83
C SER A 97 16.20 -8.60 -4.56
N SER A 98 16.18 -7.73 -3.53
CA SER A 98 15.58 -7.97 -2.21
C SER A 98 14.70 -6.79 -1.80
N ILE A 99 13.67 -7.05 -0.99
CA ILE A 99 12.81 -6.00 -0.42
C ILE A 99 13.51 -5.16 0.66
N GLY A 100 14.57 -5.70 1.28
CA GLY A 100 15.32 -5.04 2.34
C GLY A 100 14.61 -5.01 3.70
N LEU A 101 15.36 -4.65 4.74
CA LEU A 101 14.88 -4.69 6.13
C LEU A 101 13.75 -3.69 6.39
N ALA A 102 13.88 -2.45 5.91
CA ALA A 102 12.87 -1.41 6.10
C ALA A 102 11.50 -1.86 5.54
N SER A 103 11.46 -2.29 4.26
CA SER A 103 10.22 -2.79 3.65
C SER A 103 9.68 -4.04 4.34
N THR A 104 10.54 -4.90 4.91
CA THR A 104 10.11 -6.07 5.68
C THR A 104 9.33 -5.63 6.92
N ILE A 105 9.82 -4.62 7.65
CA ILE A 105 9.14 -4.06 8.82
C ILE A 105 7.81 -3.41 8.40
N THR A 106 7.81 -2.64 7.30
CA THR A 106 6.60 -2.05 6.74
C THR A 106 5.53 -3.08 6.39
N LEU A 107 5.91 -4.18 5.72
CA LEU A 107 4.98 -5.26 5.37
C LEU A 107 4.52 -6.06 6.59
N ALA A 108 5.38 -6.21 7.61
CA ALA A 108 4.98 -6.81 8.88
C ALA A 108 3.93 -5.95 9.59
N ARG A 109 4.13 -4.62 9.64
CA ARG A 109 3.15 -3.65 10.15
C ARG A 109 1.80 -3.77 9.42
N ALA A 110 1.82 -3.87 8.09
CA ALA A 110 0.60 -4.02 7.28
C ALA A 110 -0.21 -5.28 7.63
N ASN A 111 0.42 -6.32 8.18
CA ASN A 111 -0.23 -7.58 8.55
C ASN A 111 -0.59 -7.68 10.05
N LEU A 112 -0.30 -6.66 10.87
CA LEU A 112 -0.76 -6.60 12.27
C LEU A 112 -2.27 -6.83 12.44
N PRO A 113 -3.17 -6.30 11.57
CA PRO A 113 -4.60 -6.58 11.66
C PRO A 113 -4.98 -8.06 11.59
N ALA A 114 -4.12 -8.90 11.01
CA ALA A 114 -4.37 -10.34 10.90
C ALA A 114 -4.02 -11.11 12.19
N LEU A 115 -3.18 -10.53 13.06
CA LEU A 115 -2.70 -11.18 14.29
C LEU A 115 -3.43 -10.75 15.55
N ALA A 116 -3.99 -9.54 15.57
CA ALA A 116 -4.36 -8.92 16.83
C ALA A 116 -5.69 -8.15 16.77
N GLY A 117 -6.52 -8.39 17.79
CA GLY A 117 -7.38 -7.37 18.38
C GLY A 117 -6.77 -6.92 19.70
N GLY A 118 -6.65 -5.61 19.94
CA GLY A 118 -6.12 -5.12 21.22
C GLY A 118 -5.64 -3.67 21.20
N ARG A 119 -5.61 -3.05 22.38
CA ARG A 119 -5.26 -1.63 22.57
C ARG A 119 -3.83 -1.24 22.18
N TRP A 120 -2.91 -2.20 22.14
CA TRP A 120 -1.49 -1.94 21.85
C TRP A 120 -1.18 -1.93 20.34
N VAL A 121 -2.12 -2.35 19.50
CA VAL A 121 -1.90 -2.54 18.06
C VAL A 121 -1.56 -1.21 17.35
N SER A 122 -2.20 -0.11 17.74
CA SER A 122 -1.90 1.23 17.22
C SER A 122 -0.50 1.72 17.62
N GLY A 123 -0.10 1.46 18.88
CA GLY A 123 1.24 1.81 19.37
C GLY A 123 2.34 1.02 18.68
N LEU A 124 2.14 -0.29 18.47
CA LEU A 124 3.07 -1.12 17.70
C LEU A 124 3.19 -0.65 16.24
N ALA A 125 2.06 -0.33 15.60
CA ALA A 125 2.07 0.18 14.24
C ALA A 125 2.86 1.50 14.13
N LEU A 126 2.58 2.46 15.03
CA LEU A 126 3.31 3.73 15.05
C LEU A 126 4.81 3.54 15.34
N GLY A 127 5.16 2.64 16.26
CA GLY A 127 6.55 2.32 16.55
C GLY A 127 7.28 1.72 15.35
N SER A 128 6.64 0.81 14.61
CA SER A 128 7.21 0.20 13.41
C SER A 128 7.36 1.19 12.24
N ASP A 129 6.46 2.15 12.10
CA ASP A 129 6.55 3.26 11.12
C ASP A 129 7.78 4.13 11.36
N LEU A 130 8.01 4.51 12.62
CA LEU A 130 9.20 5.31 12.96
C LEU A 130 10.50 4.51 12.75
N ALA A 131 10.47 3.20 13.08
CA ALA A 131 11.61 2.32 12.94
C ALA A 131 11.97 2.07 11.47
N ASP A 132 10.99 1.82 10.59
CA ASP A 132 11.27 1.58 9.18
C ASP A 132 11.79 2.85 8.47
N GLY A 133 11.24 4.02 8.79
CA GLY A 133 11.69 5.30 8.25
C GLY A 133 13.06 5.73 8.76
N TRP A 134 13.39 5.38 10.01
CA TRP A 134 14.75 5.58 10.55
C TRP A 134 15.76 4.64 9.87
N LEU A 135 15.43 3.35 9.73
CA LEU A 135 16.29 2.36 9.07
C LEU A 135 16.50 2.69 7.59
N ALA A 136 15.45 3.10 6.88
CA ALA A 136 15.53 3.47 5.47
C ALA A 136 16.52 4.62 5.25
N ARG A 137 16.45 5.67 6.08
CA ARG A 137 17.37 6.82 6.03
C ARG A 137 18.78 6.48 6.49
N GLY A 138 18.89 5.77 7.62
CA GLY A 138 20.18 5.39 8.21
C GLY A 138 21.00 4.45 7.34
N LEU A 139 20.35 3.58 6.56
CA LEU A 139 21.01 2.62 5.69
C LEU A 139 21.06 3.05 4.21
N GLY A 140 20.54 4.24 3.86
CA GLY A 140 20.37 4.64 2.47
C GLY A 140 19.50 3.67 1.66
N ALA A 141 18.60 2.94 2.34
CA ALA A 141 17.82 1.84 1.79
C ALA A 141 16.49 2.29 1.17
N GLU A 142 16.27 3.59 0.99
CA GLU A 142 15.08 4.14 0.34
C GLU A 142 14.88 3.54 -1.06
N SER A 143 13.64 3.13 -1.36
CA SER A 143 13.27 2.58 -2.66
C SER A 143 11.84 2.98 -3.02
N ARG A 144 11.54 3.01 -4.32
CA ARG A 144 10.17 3.28 -4.79
C ARG A 144 9.18 2.22 -4.29
N PHE A 145 9.61 0.95 -4.24
CA PHE A 145 8.85 -0.13 -3.62
C PHE A 145 8.56 0.16 -2.14
N GLY A 146 9.59 0.48 -1.35
CA GLY A 146 9.42 0.79 0.07
C GLY A 146 8.48 1.95 0.32
N ALA A 147 8.60 3.04 -0.44
CA ALA A 147 7.69 4.19 -0.32
C ALA A 147 6.24 3.86 -0.68
N ALA A 148 6.02 3.03 -1.70
CA ALA A 148 4.68 2.55 -2.06
C ALA A 148 4.11 1.58 -1.01
N ALA A 149 4.94 0.65 -0.52
CA ALA A 149 4.56 -0.30 0.52
C ALA A 149 4.19 0.42 1.83
N ASP A 150 4.94 1.45 2.20
CA ASP A 150 4.69 2.30 3.37
C ASP A 150 3.32 2.99 3.27
N SER A 151 3.06 3.67 2.15
CA SER A 151 1.79 4.35 1.93
C SER A 151 0.59 3.38 1.93
N LEU A 152 0.76 2.17 1.37
CA LEU A 152 -0.27 1.12 1.38
C LEU A 152 -0.47 0.51 2.76
N ALA A 153 0.62 0.25 3.49
CA ALA A 153 0.58 -0.29 4.84
C ALA A 153 -0.19 0.67 5.78
N ASP A 154 0.11 1.96 5.68
CA ASP A 154 -0.58 3.00 6.41
C ASP A 154 -2.06 3.08 6.07
N ALA A 155 -2.39 3.22 4.78
CA ALA A 155 -3.77 3.30 4.36
C ALA A 155 -4.58 2.08 4.82
N ALA A 156 -4.02 0.87 4.69
CA ALA A 156 -4.66 -0.37 5.09
C ALA A 156 -4.84 -0.45 6.61
N PHE A 157 -3.76 -0.25 7.38
CA PHE A 157 -3.79 -0.35 8.83
C PHE A 157 -4.73 0.68 9.45
N TRP A 158 -4.61 1.96 9.07
CA TRP A 158 -5.41 3.03 9.65
C TRP A 158 -6.86 2.97 9.21
N THR A 159 -7.15 2.49 8.00
CA THR A 159 -8.53 2.17 7.58
C THR A 159 -9.12 1.09 8.48
N TRP A 160 -8.43 -0.03 8.65
CA TRP A 160 -8.89 -1.10 9.54
C TRP A 160 -9.09 -0.60 10.98
N PHE A 161 -8.11 0.12 11.52
CA PHE A 161 -8.13 0.63 12.88
C PHE A 161 -9.32 1.57 13.09
N THR A 162 -9.51 2.53 12.19
CA THR A 162 -10.63 3.50 12.22
C THR A 162 -11.97 2.78 12.14
N LEU A 163 -12.13 1.83 11.20
CA LEU A 163 -13.37 1.09 11.02
C LEU A 163 -13.73 0.27 12.27
N ARG A 164 -12.73 -0.24 12.98
CA ARG A 164 -12.91 -1.13 14.13
C ARG A 164 -13.04 -0.40 15.46
N HIS A 165 -12.34 0.71 15.65
CA HIS A 165 -12.19 1.36 16.97
C HIS A 165 -12.76 2.77 17.06
N GLU A 166 -13.05 3.48 15.95
CA GLU A 166 -13.62 4.83 16.03
C GLU A 166 -15.16 4.78 16.10
N PRO A 167 -15.78 5.20 17.22
CA PRO A 167 -17.23 5.16 17.37
C PRO A 167 -17.94 6.24 16.56
N SER A 168 -17.28 7.37 16.26
CA SER A 168 -17.92 8.47 15.53
C SER A 168 -17.94 8.22 14.02
N HIS A 169 -19.14 8.07 13.46
CA HIS A 169 -19.33 7.93 12.00
C HIS A 169 -18.72 9.09 11.20
N ARG A 170 -18.76 10.32 11.75
CA ARG A 170 -18.18 11.50 11.11
C ARG A 170 -16.66 11.43 11.08
N VAL A 171 -16.02 11.12 12.21
CA VAL A 171 -14.56 10.98 12.28
C VAL A 171 -14.10 9.84 11.39
N ARG A 172 -14.84 8.72 11.38
CA ARG A 172 -14.57 7.59 10.49
C ARG A 172 -14.66 7.97 9.01
N ALA A 173 -15.69 8.69 8.60
CA ALA A 173 -15.83 9.17 7.21
C ALA A 173 -14.68 10.12 6.83
N MET A 174 -14.35 11.08 7.70
CA MET A 174 -13.24 12.01 7.47
C MET A 174 -11.90 11.28 7.37
N ALA A 175 -11.67 10.28 8.20
CA ALA A 175 -10.46 9.48 8.17
C ALA A 175 -10.34 8.69 6.87
N LEU A 176 -11.40 8.02 6.43
CA LEU A 176 -11.41 7.30 5.14
C LEU A 176 -11.21 8.26 3.96
N LEU A 177 -11.86 9.42 3.97
CA LEU A 177 -11.69 10.43 2.92
C LEU A 177 -10.27 10.99 2.88
N ALA A 178 -9.61 11.17 4.02
CA ALA A 178 -8.22 11.66 4.06
C ALA A 178 -7.24 10.73 3.30
N TRP A 179 -7.51 9.42 3.29
CA TRP A 179 -6.71 8.44 2.54
C TRP A 179 -7.17 8.27 1.09
N LEU A 180 -8.49 8.22 0.86
CA LEU A 180 -9.04 7.94 -0.47
C LEU A 180 -9.00 9.15 -1.41
N ALA A 181 -9.24 10.37 -0.90
CA ALA A 181 -9.36 11.54 -1.75
C ALA A 181 -8.10 11.83 -2.58
N PRO A 182 -6.86 11.79 -2.02
CA PRO A 182 -5.66 11.98 -2.83
C PRO A 182 -5.46 10.91 -3.91
N VAL A 183 -5.74 9.64 -3.58
CA VAL A 183 -5.62 8.52 -4.52
C VAL A 183 -6.61 8.66 -5.67
N VAL A 184 -7.87 8.99 -5.36
CA VAL A 184 -8.91 9.24 -6.37
C VAL A 184 -8.56 10.45 -7.23
N ALA A 185 -8.08 11.54 -6.63
CA ALA A 185 -7.69 12.74 -7.36
C ALA A 185 -6.54 12.46 -8.34
N VAL A 186 -5.46 11.82 -7.89
CA VAL A 186 -4.31 11.48 -8.76
C VAL A 186 -4.70 10.47 -9.83
N THR A 187 -5.52 9.46 -9.50
CA THR A 187 -5.98 8.46 -10.46
C THR A 187 -6.86 9.09 -11.53
N ALA A 188 -7.83 9.92 -11.14
CA ALA A 188 -8.72 10.61 -12.06
C ALA A 188 -7.95 11.59 -12.96
N ALA A 189 -7.03 12.37 -12.40
CA ALA A 189 -6.18 13.28 -13.15
C ALA A 189 -5.30 12.52 -14.15
N SER A 190 -4.70 11.41 -13.72
CA SER A 190 -3.84 10.57 -14.56
C SER A 190 -4.62 9.90 -15.70
N ALA A 191 -5.81 9.36 -15.40
CA ALA A 191 -6.69 8.75 -16.41
C ALA A 191 -7.23 9.78 -17.41
N ARG A 192 -7.51 11.01 -16.96
CA ARG A 192 -7.91 12.12 -17.84
C ARG A 192 -6.76 12.56 -18.74
N GLN A 193 -5.55 12.67 -18.19
CA GLN A 193 -4.36 13.08 -18.94
C GLN A 193 -3.83 11.97 -19.86
N GLY A 194 -4.10 10.70 -19.55
CA GLY A 194 -3.48 9.57 -20.24
C GLY A 194 -2.00 9.40 -19.88
N SER A 195 -1.57 9.96 -18.75
CA SER A 195 -0.21 9.85 -18.20
C SER A 195 -0.24 10.04 -16.69
N MET A 196 0.71 9.48 -15.97
CA MET A 196 0.85 9.64 -14.52
C MET A 196 1.09 11.10 -14.15
N VAL A 197 0.22 11.61 -13.30
CA VAL A 197 0.39 12.88 -12.58
C VAL A 197 1.21 12.62 -11.33
N ASP A 198 2.18 13.49 -11.05
CA ASP A 198 2.90 13.43 -9.79
C ASP A 198 1.96 13.75 -8.63
N ALA A 199 1.95 12.87 -7.62
CA ALA A 199 1.20 13.15 -6.41
C ALA A 199 1.76 14.43 -5.77
N PRO A 200 0.90 15.39 -5.38
CA PRO A 200 1.36 16.58 -4.67
C PRO A 200 2.08 16.13 -3.40
N ARG A 201 3.37 16.46 -3.28
CA ARG A 201 4.13 16.19 -2.06
C ARG A 201 3.84 17.31 -1.07
N PRO A 202 3.03 17.09 -0.01
CA PRO A 202 2.81 18.13 0.98
C PRO A 202 4.14 18.45 1.67
N VAL A 203 4.57 19.72 1.59
CA VAL A 203 5.87 20.20 2.09
C VAL A 203 5.87 20.38 3.61
N VAL A 204 4.69 20.57 4.23
CA VAL A 204 4.58 21.04 5.64
C VAL A 204 3.99 19.98 6.57
N LEU A 205 2.85 19.39 6.23
CA LEU A 205 2.22 18.37 7.06
C LEU A 205 1.49 17.38 6.16
N ARG A 206 1.83 16.09 6.25
CA ARG A 206 1.04 15.02 5.62
C ARG A 206 -0.28 14.93 6.39
N PRO A 207 -1.45 15.20 5.79
CA PRO A 207 -2.75 15.11 6.49
C PRO A 207 -2.97 13.73 7.14
N ALA A 208 -2.43 12.69 6.48
CA ALA A 208 -2.29 11.34 6.99
C ALA A 208 -1.63 11.29 8.38
N ALA A 209 -0.44 11.85 8.55
CA ALA A 209 0.31 11.80 9.81
C ALA A 209 -0.42 12.49 10.97
N ALA A 210 -1.04 13.65 10.71
CA ALA A 210 -1.86 14.31 11.73
C ALA A 210 -3.06 13.46 12.16
N LEU A 211 -3.72 12.82 11.19
CA LEU A 211 -4.85 11.94 11.46
C LEU A 211 -4.41 10.69 12.25
N GLN A 212 -3.26 10.11 11.92
CA GLN A 212 -2.68 8.98 12.67
C GLN A 212 -2.45 9.35 14.14
N ALA A 213 -1.88 10.52 14.40
CA ALA A 213 -1.67 11.01 15.77
C ALA A 213 -3.00 11.18 16.52
N VAL A 214 -4.01 11.79 15.86
CA VAL A 214 -5.34 11.96 16.44
C VAL A 214 -6.02 10.62 16.74
N LEU A 215 -6.02 9.68 15.80
CA LEU A 215 -6.62 8.36 15.98
C LEU A 215 -5.92 7.55 17.07
N THR A 216 -4.59 7.64 17.16
CA THR A 216 -3.80 7.01 18.21
C THR A 216 -4.16 7.55 19.58
N ALA A 217 -4.15 8.88 19.75
CA ALA A 217 -4.52 9.54 21.00
C ALA A 217 -5.95 9.13 21.41
N ARG A 218 -6.91 9.19 20.48
CA ARG A 218 -8.30 8.80 20.76
C ARG A 218 -8.43 7.33 21.16
N GLY A 219 -7.71 6.42 20.52
CA GLY A 219 -7.71 5.00 20.89
C GLY A 219 -7.19 4.75 22.31
N ILE A 220 -6.17 5.51 22.73
CA ILE A 220 -5.62 5.44 24.10
C ILE A 220 -6.61 5.99 25.13
N PHE A 221 -7.17 7.18 24.90
CA PHE A 221 -8.05 7.86 25.85
C PHE A 221 -9.47 7.28 25.93
N SER A 222 -9.99 6.69 24.86
CA SER A 222 -11.32 6.03 24.90
C SER A 222 -11.29 4.70 25.68
N SER A 223 -10.11 4.09 25.84
CA SER A 223 -9.95 2.84 26.59
C SER A 223 -9.92 3.03 28.12
N THR A 224 -9.79 4.27 28.61
CA THR A 224 -9.72 4.58 30.05
C THR A 224 -11.09 4.83 30.70
N SER A 225 -12.18 4.84 29.93
CA SER A 225 -13.51 5.26 30.40
C SER A 225 -14.47 4.12 30.75
N THR A 226 -14.00 2.89 30.90
CA THR A 226 -14.83 1.80 31.46
C THR A 226 -14.54 1.65 32.96
N PRO A 227 -15.34 2.26 33.85
CA PRO A 227 -15.36 1.81 35.24
C PRO A 227 -15.88 0.36 35.26
N ARG A 228 -15.07 -0.57 35.79
CA ARG A 228 -15.59 -1.86 36.24
C ARG A 228 -16.51 -1.56 37.41
N TYR A 229 -17.80 -1.78 37.23
CA TYR A 229 -18.66 -2.09 38.36
C TYR A 229 -18.56 -3.60 38.53
N ASP A 230 -17.91 -3.99 39.62
CA ASP A 230 -17.94 -5.35 40.17
C ASP A 230 -19.33 -5.66 40.75
#